data_AF-A0A922HVW3-F1
#
_entry.id   AF-A0A922HVW3-F1
#
_cell.length_a   1.000
_cell.length_b   1.000
_cell.length_c   1.000
_cell.angle_alpha   90.00
_cell.angle_beta   90.00
_cell.angle_gamma   90.00
#
_symmetry.space_group_name_H-M   'P 1'
#
loop_
_entity.id
_entity.type
_entity.pdbx_description
1 polymer ?
#
loop_
_entity_poly.entity_id
_entity_poly.type
_entity_poly.pdbx_seq_one_letter_code
_entity_poly.pdbx_strand_id
1 'polypeptide(L)'
;MSGEVLRTIYTAAIEPILTYGSSAWEVAMDQTTKRNKLLSIQRSFALSIIKGYRTTSAEASIVLANIDPIDLKIKYCYDRYCLKKRKINNELLVGTMFQYPIKFAHRHHPANRTKFTEKDCFNSHITYIYTDGSKIDGKTGCAFVAYQGGLVTHTSQSRLADDCSVFQAELLAIFSAAEWVVSQRRSATIASDSQSAIKAIECRDSSNALAIKIRKILQSSEQHICLTWVKAHVGIEGNEKADSLAKEATKLESISFEMIPLSHGIRILRAQLIEVWNAQWHTADKGRITARIISLARLNGNNLQKALK
;
A
#
# COMPACT_ATOMS: atom_id res chain seq x y z
N MET A 1 32.09 14.75 8.13
CA MET A 1 30.86 14.09 7.64
C MET A 1 29.66 14.98 7.97
N SER A 2 28.72 15.19 7.04
CA SER A 2 27.53 16.01 7.30
C SER A 2 26.53 15.25 8.18
N GLY A 3 25.68 15.99 8.92
CA GLY A 3 24.64 15.38 9.77
C GLY A 3 23.65 14.54 8.96
N GLU A 4 23.36 14.94 7.71
CA GLU A 4 22.52 14.18 6.80
C GLU A 4 23.12 12.83 6.40
N VAL A 5 24.43 12.78 6.10
CA VAL A 5 25.11 11.51 5.80
C VAL A 5 25.07 10.59 7.03
N LEU A 6 25.30 11.13 8.23
CA LEU A 6 25.20 10.35 9.47
C LEU A 6 23.79 9.83 9.73
N ARG A 7 22.75 10.64 9.46
CA ARG A 7 21.34 10.21 9.58
C ARG A 7 21.02 9.10 8.59
N THR A 8 21.54 9.19 7.37
CA THR A 8 21.40 8.15 6.34
C THR A 8 22.09 6.86 6.79
N ILE A 9 23.33 6.93 7.30
CA ILE A 9 24.04 5.76 7.85
C ILE A 9 23.25 5.14 9.01
N TYR A 10 22.76 5.97 9.93
CA TYR A 10 21.94 5.49 11.04
C TYR A 10 20.70 4.74 10.56
N THR A 11 19.93 5.35 9.65
CA THR A 11 18.65 4.80 9.19
C THR A 11 18.84 3.58 8.27
N ALA A 12 19.89 3.56 7.46
CA ALA A 12 20.12 2.50 6.48
C ALA A 12 20.95 1.30 7.00
N ALA A 13 21.78 1.50 8.03
CA ALA A 13 22.65 0.45 8.56
C ALA A 13 22.42 0.16 10.04
N ILE A 14 22.49 1.18 10.90
CA ILE A 14 22.45 0.98 12.35
C ILE A 14 21.06 0.57 12.84
N GLU A 15 20.01 1.27 12.41
CA GLU A 15 18.63 0.98 12.79
C GLU A 15 18.21 -0.44 12.37
N PRO A 16 18.49 -0.92 11.14
CA PRO A 16 18.24 -2.32 10.77
C PRO A 16 18.97 -3.34 11.66
N ILE A 17 20.22 -3.06 12.06
CA ILE A 17 20.97 -3.93 12.97
C ILE A 17 20.30 -3.97 14.35
N LEU A 18 19.94 -2.80 14.90
CA LEU A 18 19.32 -2.71 16.23
C LEU A 18 17.91 -3.31 16.28
N THR A 19 17.18 -3.25 15.17
CA THR A 19 15.81 -3.78 15.07
C THR A 19 15.76 -5.22 14.56
N TYR A 20 16.91 -5.81 14.24
CA TYR A 20 16.99 -7.16 13.70
C TYR A 20 16.43 -8.18 14.69
N GLY A 21 15.53 -9.03 14.20
CA GLY A 21 14.91 -10.08 15.01
C GLY A 21 13.91 -9.55 16.05
N SER A 22 13.49 -8.28 16.01
CA SER A 22 12.50 -7.74 16.96
C SER A 22 11.23 -8.58 17.07
N SER A 23 10.87 -9.30 16.02
CA SER A 23 9.79 -10.30 16.02
C SER A 23 9.89 -11.37 17.11
N ALA A 24 11.09 -11.65 17.62
CA ALA A 24 11.34 -12.68 18.63
C ALA A 24 11.56 -12.11 20.04
N TRP A 25 12.08 -10.88 20.15
CA TRP A 25 12.52 -10.33 21.43
C TRP A 25 11.86 -9.00 21.82
N GLU A 26 10.88 -8.50 21.06
CA GLU A 26 10.22 -7.22 21.37
C GLU A 26 9.65 -7.15 22.79
N VAL A 27 9.14 -8.25 23.35
CA VAL A 27 8.67 -8.35 24.75
C VAL A 27 9.76 -7.97 25.76
N ALA A 28 11.05 -8.12 25.41
CA ALA A 28 12.15 -7.68 26.26
C ALA A 28 12.20 -6.14 26.43
N MET A 29 11.49 -5.38 25.60
CA MET A 29 11.37 -3.92 25.70
C MET A 29 10.49 -3.45 26.87
N ASP A 30 9.74 -4.37 27.49
CA ASP A 30 9.03 -4.10 28.76
C ASP A 30 10.02 -3.87 29.92
N GLN A 31 11.25 -4.38 29.79
CA GLN A 31 12.30 -4.16 30.77
C GLN A 31 12.98 -2.80 30.54
N THR A 32 12.72 -1.85 31.43
CA THR A 32 13.25 -0.47 31.40
C THR A 32 14.78 -0.42 31.21
N THR A 33 15.53 -1.32 31.85
CA THR A 33 17.00 -1.38 31.73
C THR A 33 17.46 -1.65 30.29
N LYS A 34 16.80 -2.58 29.59
CA LYS A 34 17.13 -2.91 28.19
C LYS A 34 16.76 -1.76 27.26
N ARG A 35 15.59 -1.16 27.47
CA ARG A 35 15.13 0.03 26.75
C ARG A 35 16.11 1.19 26.89
N ASN A 36 16.51 1.51 28.11
CA ASN A 36 17.46 2.60 28.39
C ASN A 36 18.84 2.36 27.75
N LYS A 37 19.30 1.10 27.70
CA LYS A 37 20.55 0.77 27.01
C LYS A 37 20.48 1.07 25.51
N LEU A 38 19.38 0.71 24.85
CA LEU A 38 19.17 1.01 23.43
C LEU A 38 19.01 2.51 23.17
N LEU A 39 18.28 3.22 24.03
CA LEU A 39 18.15 4.67 23.95
C LEU A 39 19.50 5.38 24.13
N SER A 40 20.38 4.89 25.01
CA SER A 40 21.73 5.42 25.18
C SER A 40 22.57 5.28 23.90
N ILE A 41 22.50 4.11 23.24
CA ILE A 41 23.14 3.88 21.95
C ILE A 41 22.57 4.85 20.89
N GLN A 42 21.25 4.90 20.74
CA GLN A 42 20.60 5.79 19.78
C GLN A 42 20.96 7.27 20.02
N ARG A 43 20.95 7.72 21.28
CA ARG A 43 21.31 9.08 21.66
C ARG A 43 22.72 9.45 21.21
N SER A 44 23.69 8.53 21.31
CA SER A 44 25.06 8.79 20.82
C SER A 44 25.10 9.13 19.33
N PHE A 45 24.29 8.45 18.52
CA PHE A 45 24.13 8.74 17.09
C PHE A 45 23.36 10.04 16.87
N ALA A 46 22.27 10.26 17.61
CA ALA A 46 21.46 11.47 17.52
C ALA A 46 22.31 12.74 17.77
N LEU A 47 23.12 12.75 18.83
CA LEU A 47 24.06 13.84 19.14
C LEU A 47 25.09 14.04 18.02
N SER A 48 25.59 12.96 17.43
CA SER A 48 26.54 13.03 16.31
C SER A 48 25.91 13.61 15.05
N ILE A 49 24.64 13.26 14.77
CA ILE A 49 23.87 13.78 13.63
C ILE A 49 23.68 15.29 13.76
N ILE A 50 23.26 15.76 14.94
CA ILE A 50 22.97 17.18 15.16
C ILE A 50 24.20 18.01 15.55
N LYS A 51 25.36 17.35 15.75
CA LYS A 51 26.58 17.95 16.34
C LYS A 51 26.31 18.65 17.68
N GLY A 52 25.45 18.04 18.49
CA GLY A 52 24.92 18.62 19.72
C GLY A 52 25.79 18.33 20.95
N TYR A 53 25.66 19.15 21.98
CA TYR A 53 26.38 18.97 23.24
C TYR A 53 25.95 17.70 23.97
N ARG A 54 26.87 17.10 24.73
CA ARG A 54 26.60 15.92 25.58
C ARG A 54 25.56 16.15 26.68
N THR A 55 25.25 17.41 26.99
CA THR A 55 24.22 17.82 27.95
C THR A 55 22.81 17.84 27.33
N THR A 56 22.68 17.76 26.01
CA THR A 56 21.37 17.70 25.33
C THR A 56 20.61 16.45 25.76
N SER A 57 19.32 16.58 26.08
CA SER A 57 18.51 15.45 26.49
C SER A 57 18.34 14.42 25.36
N ALA A 58 18.02 13.18 25.70
CA ALA A 58 17.84 12.11 24.71
C ALA A 58 16.71 12.48 23.74
N GLU A 59 15.57 12.90 24.29
CA GLU A 59 14.35 13.25 23.59
C GLU A 59 14.60 14.40 22.60
N ALA A 60 15.18 15.51 23.08
CA ALA A 60 15.51 16.65 22.23
C ALA A 60 16.51 16.27 21.13
N SER A 61 17.52 15.45 21.45
CA SER A 61 18.50 15.03 20.44
C SER A 61 17.88 14.17 19.33
N ILE A 62 16.95 13.28 19.67
CA ILE A 62 16.24 12.40 18.72
C ILE A 62 15.31 13.23 17.81
N VAL A 63 14.55 14.16 18.39
CA VAL A 63 13.68 15.08 17.65
C VAL A 63 14.50 15.93 16.67
N LEU A 64 15.58 16.56 17.14
CA LEU A 64 16.45 17.39 16.31
C LEU A 64 17.16 16.58 15.22
N ALA A 65 17.52 15.32 15.50
CA ALA A 65 18.10 14.41 14.52
C ALA A 65 17.08 13.93 13.46
N ASN A 66 15.77 14.14 13.72
CA ASN A 66 14.66 13.69 12.89
C ASN A 66 14.69 12.17 12.63
N ILE A 67 14.89 11.40 13.71
CA ILE A 67 14.87 9.93 13.69
C ILE A 67 13.76 9.41 14.62
N ASP A 68 13.25 8.20 14.35
CA ASP A 68 12.25 7.58 15.24
C ASP A 68 12.92 7.09 16.53
N PRO A 69 12.28 7.20 17.71
CA PRO A 69 12.76 6.51 18.92
C PRO A 69 12.90 5.01 18.69
N ILE A 70 14.03 4.45 19.13
CA ILE A 70 14.39 3.07 18.77
C ILE A 70 13.43 2.04 19.37
N ASP A 71 12.90 2.28 20.57
CA ASP A 71 11.93 1.44 21.25
C ASP A 71 10.59 1.41 20.49
N LEU A 72 10.06 2.57 20.09
CA LEU A 72 8.86 2.64 19.24
C LEU A 72 9.11 2.01 17.87
N LYS A 73 10.32 2.17 17.32
CA LYS A 73 10.68 1.56 16.04
C LYS A 73 10.73 0.03 16.12
N ILE A 74 11.21 -0.52 17.23
CA ILE A 74 11.19 -1.97 17.51
C ILE A 74 9.75 -2.48 17.55
N LYS A 75 8.85 -1.79 18.25
CA LYS A 75 7.42 -2.11 18.29
C LYS A 75 6.79 -2.11 16.90
N TYR A 76 7.03 -1.06 16.12
CA TYR A 76 6.57 -0.96 14.74
C TYR A 76 7.09 -2.11 13.86
N CYS A 77 8.38 -2.48 13.99
CA CYS A 77 8.96 -3.60 13.26
C CYS A 77 8.32 -4.95 13.64
N TYR A 78 8.06 -5.15 14.94
CA TYR A 78 7.34 -6.33 15.44
C TYR A 78 5.91 -6.39 14.89
N ASP A 79 5.12 -5.33 15.02
CA ASP A 79 3.73 -5.30 14.55
C ASP A 79 3.66 -5.47 13.02
N ARG A 80 4.59 -4.86 12.28
CA ARG A 80 4.72 -5.04 10.83
C ARG A 80 5.04 -6.48 10.45
N TYR A 81 5.87 -7.17 11.24
CA TYR A 81 6.16 -8.59 11.03
C TYR A 81 4.91 -9.44 11.30
N CYS A 82 4.24 -9.20 12.42
CA CYS A 82 2.99 -9.85 12.83
C CYS A 82 1.89 -9.71 11.76
N LEU A 83 1.70 -8.48 11.23
CA LEU A 83 0.81 -8.20 10.10
C LEU A 83 1.17 -9.08 8.90
N LYS A 84 2.42 -9.07 8.44
CA LYS A 84 2.86 -9.89 7.28
C LYS A 84 2.68 -11.39 7.49
N LYS A 85 2.73 -11.87 8.73
CA LYS A 85 2.58 -13.29 9.10
C LYS A 85 1.14 -13.69 9.45
N ARG A 86 0.16 -12.77 9.31
CA ARG A 86 -1.25 -13.00 9.69
C ARG A 86 -1.44 -13.30 11.18
N LYS A 87 -0.56 -12.77 12.03
CA LYS A 87 -0.62 -12.90 13.49
C LYS A 87 -0.87 -11.52 14.09
N ILE A 88 -1.96 -10.87 13.69
CA ILE A 88 -2.25 -9.48 14.04
C ILE A 88 -2.58 -9.42 15.53
N ASN A 89 -1.75 -8.71 16.29
CA ASN A 89 -1.95 -8.46 17.71
C ASN A 89 -2.19 -6.97 18.03
N ASN A 90 -1.98 -6.08 17.05
CA ASN A 90 -2.13 -4.65 17.25
C ASN A 90 -3.62 -4.27 17.18
N GLU A 91 -4.14 -3.66 18.24
CA GLU A 91 -5.56 -3.34 18.43
C GLU A 91 -6.16 -2.54 17.27
N LEU A 92 -5.40 -1.64 16.65
CA LEU A 92 -5.87 -0.82 15.52
C LEU A 92 -6.15 -1.62 14.26
N LEU A 93 -5.62 -2.85 14.17
CA LEU A 93 -5.72 -3.70 12.99
C LEU A 93 -6.54 -4.97 13.24
N VAL A 94 -6.93 -5.26 14.49
CA VAL A 94 -7.75 -6.42 14.82
C VAL A 94 -9.09 -6.33 14.09
N GLY A 95 -9.56 -7.45 13.52
CA GLY A 95 -10.79 -7.50 12.74
C GLY A 95 -10.67 -7.00 11.30
N THR A 96 -9.57 -6.34 10.92
CA THR A 96 -9.37 -5.86 9.54
C THR A 96 -8.97 -7.00 8.59
N MET A 97 -9.67 -7.11 7.46
CA MET A 97 -9.34 -8.09 6.42
C MET A 97 -8.30 -7.53 5.46
N PHE A 98 -7.16 -8.21 5.32
CA PHE A 98 -6.08 -7.79 4.41
C PHE A 98 -5.92 -8.72 3.22
N GLN A 99 -5.63 -8.14 2.05
CA GLN A 99 -5.20 -8.88 0.89
C GLN A 99 -3.71 -9.25 1.00
N TYR A 100 -3.43 -10.53 1.23
CA TYR A 100 -2.07 -11.05 1.33
C TYR A 100 -1.49 -11.48 -0.02
N PRO A 101 -0.19 -11.26 -0.26
CA PRO A 101 0.50 -11.86 -1.38
C PRO A 101 0.41 -13.39 -1.37
N ILE A 102 0.31 -13.98 -2.56
CA ILE A 102 0.36 -15.43 -2.73
C ILE A 102 1.77 -15.93 -2.39
N LYS A 103 1.83 -17.00 -1.59
CA LYS A 103 3.08 -17.69 -1.24
C LYS A 103 3.78 -18.17 -2.50
N PHE A 104 5.10 -18.17 -2.49
CA PHE A 104 5.91 -18.58 -3.64
C PHE A 104 5.49 -19.92 -4.25
N ALA A 105 5.22 -20.94 -3.41
CA ALA A 105 4.80 -22.28 -3.84
C ALA A 105 3.47 -22.33 -4.63
N HIS A 106 2.63 -21.29 -4.55
CA HIS A 106 1.36 -21.21 -5.27
C HIS A 106 1.41 -20.19 -6.43
N ARG A 107 2.59 -19.61 -6.70
CA ARG A 107 2.80 -18.77 -7.88
C ARG A 107 2.96 -19.64 -9.13
N HIS A 108 2.80 -19.05 -10.29
CA HIS A 108 3.00 -19.76 -11.55
C HIS A 108 4.47 -20.13 -11.74
N HIS A 109 4.70 -21.26 -12.41
CA HIS A 109 6.05 -21.70 -12.73
C HIS A 109 6.78 -20.68 -13.62
N PRO A 110 8.06 -20.35 -13.35
CA PRO A 110 8.85 -19.39 -14.15
C PRO A 110 9.10 -19.79 -15.60
N ALA A 111 8.62 -20.94 -16.08
CA ALA A 111 8.66 -21.33 -17.50
C ALA A 111 7.37 -21.02 -18.27
N ASN A 112 6.24 -20.83 -17.58
CA ASN A 112 4.96 -20.56 -18.23
C ASN A 112 4.91 -19.10 -18.66
N ARG A 113 5.05 -18.85 -19.97
CA ARG A 113 4.95 -17.50 -20.55
C ARG A 113 3.49 -17.23 -20.88
N THR A 114 3.03 -16.03 -20.58
CA THR A 114 1.77 -15.55 -21.13
C THR A 114 1.88 -14.16 -21.67
N LYS A 115 1.38 -14.04 -22.90
CA LYS A 115 1.13 -12.78 -23.57
C LYS A 115 -0.38 -12.70 -23.71
N PHE A 116 -0.99 -11.69 -23.10
CA PHE A 116 -2.44 -11.46 -23.16
C PHE A 116 -2.81 -10.39 -24.20
N THR A 117 -1.83 -9.58 -24.57
CA THR A 117 -1.96 -8.53 -25.58
C THR A 117 -1.73 -9.12 -26.96
N GLU A 118 -2.80 -9.55 -27.64
CA GLU A 118 -2.79 -9.82 -29.08
C GLU A 118 -3.28 -8.56 -29.81
N LYS A 119 -2.44 -8.02 -30.70
CA LYS A 119 -2.72 -6.79 -31.45
C LYS A 119 -3.96 -6.90 -32.35
N ASP A 120 -4.39 -8.12 -32.67
CA ASP A 120 -5.46 -8.38 -33.62
C ASP A 120 -6.83 -8.68 -32.96
N CYS A 121 -6.91 -8.71 -31.62
CA CYS A 121 -8.16 -9.11 -30.95
C CYS A 121 -9.30 -8.09 -31.04
N PHE A 122 -9.03 -6.82 -31.35
CA PHE A 122 -10.11 -5.86 -31.51
C PHE A 122 -11.05 -6.34 -32.62
N ASN A 123 -10.54 -6.73 -33.79
CA ASN A 123 -11.39 -7.14 -34.90
C ASN A 123 -11.92 -8.58 -34.81
N SER A 124 -11.50 -9.37 -33.81
CA SER A 124 -11.89 -10.78 -33.68
C SER A 124 -13.09 -11.02 -32.78
N HIS A 125 -13.52 -10.03 -31.98
CA HIS A 125 -14.61 -10.17 -31.03
C HIS A 125 -15.76 -9.20 -31.30
N ILE A 126 -16.98 -9.68 -31.08
CA ILE A 126 -18.21 -8.88 -31.16
C ILE A 126 -18.47 -8.16 -29.82
N THR A 127 -18.03 -8.76 -28.71
CA THR A 127 -18.21 -8.23 -27.35
C THR A 127 -16.98 -7.44 -26.93
N TYR A 128 -17.19 -6.18 -26.54
CA TYR A 128 -16.15 -5.31 -26.01
C TYR A 128 -16.50 -4.86 -24.61
N ILE A 129 -15.56 -4.94 -23.69
CA ILE A 129 -15.77 -4.57 -22.30
C ILE A 129 -14.77 -3.51 -21.91
N TYR A 130 -15.25 -2.45 -21.26
CA TYR A 130 -14.40 -1.41 -20.68
C TYR A 130 -14.48 -1.49 -19.17
N THR A 131 -13.35 -1.34 -18.49
CA THR A 131 -13.24 -1.50 -17.04
C THR A 131 -12.56 -0.28 -16.44
N ASP A 132 -13.00 0.16 -15.27
CA ASP A 132 -12.34 1.24 -14.53
C ASP A 132 -12.45 1.05 -13.01
N GLY A 133 -11.50 1.63 -12.28
CA GLY A 133 -11.46 1.70 -10.83
C GLY A 133 -11.25 3.13 -10.33
N SER A 134 -12.12 3.60 -9.43
CA SER A 134 -12.08 4.97 -8.93
C SER A 134 -11.98 5.06 -7.41
N LYS A 135 -11.41 6.17 -6.94
CA LYS A 135 -11.40 6.54 -5.52
C LYS A 135 -11.71 8.02 -5.34
N ILE A 136 -12.82 8.32 -4.67
CA ILE A 136 -13.32 9.69 -4.42
C ILE A 136 -13.62 9.82 -2.94
N ASP A 137 -13.16 10.92 -2.32
CA ASP A 137 -13.44 11.25 -0.91
C ASP A 137 -13.18 10.10 0.08
N GLY A 138 -12.11 9.33 -0.16
CA GLY A 138 -11.74 8.18 0.65
C GLY A 138 -12.49 6.89 0.33
N LYS A 139 -13.54 6.93 -0.50
CA LYS A 139 -14.36 5.78 -0.89
C LYS A 139 -13.90 5.20 -2.23
N THR A 140 -13.89 3.87 -2.34
CA THR A 140 -13.33 3.17 -3.51
C THR A 140 -14.42 2.37 -4.24
N GLY A 141 -14.48 2.48 -5.57
CA GLY A 141 -15.46 1.80 -6.40
C GLY A 141 -14.82 1.26 -7.68
N CYS A 142 -15.41 0.21 -8.26
CA CYS A 142 -14.98 -0.32 -9.55
C CYS A 142 -16.19 -0.65 -10.41
N ALA A 143 -16.01 -0.63 -11.74
CA ALA A 143 -17.08 -0.96 -12.66
C ALA A 143 -16.56 -1.53 -13.97
N PHE A 144 -17.45 -2.21 -14.69
CA PHE A 144 -17.26 -2.50 -16.10
C PHE A 144 -18.55 -2.31 -16.90
N VAL A 145 -18.40 -2.07 -18.19
CA VAL A 145 -19.51 -1.98 -19.15
C VAL A 145 -19.20 -2.82 -20.39
N ALA A 146 -20.16 -3.66 -20.78
CA ALA A 146 -20.06 -4.53 -21.94
C ALA A 146 -20.91 -3.99 -23.09
N TYR A 147 -20.31 -3.92 -24.28
CA TYR A 147 -20.91 -3.48 -25.53
C TYR A 147 -20.99 -4.63 -26.53
N GLN A 148 -22.06 -4.64 -27.32
CA GLN A 148 -22.20 -5.50 -28.50
C GLN A 148 -22.89 -4.70 -29.61
N GLY A 149 -22.28 -4.61 -30.79
CA GLY A 149 -22.84 -3.82 -31.91
C GLY A 149 -23.02 -2.33 -31.58
N GLY A 150 -22.14 -1.76 -30.75
CA GLY A 150 -22.21 -0.35 -30.32
C GLY A 150 -23.22 -0.06 -29.21
N LEU A 151 -23.99 -1.05 -28.75
CA LEU A 151 -24.98 -0.88 -27.69
C LEU A 151 -24.50 -1.48 -26.38
N VAL A 152 -24.82 -0.81 -25.26
CA VAL A 152 -24.59 -1.35 -23.92
C VAL A 152 -25.48 -2.58 -23.71
N THR A 153 -24.86 -3.72 -23.43
CA THR A 153 -25.54 -4.99 -23.15
C THR A 153 -25.56 -5.31 -21.65
N HIS A 154 -24.54 -4.86 -20.92
CA HIS A 154 -24.46 -5.08 -19.48
C HIS A 154 -23.58 -4.03 -18.83
N THR A 155 -23.90 -3.71 -17.58
CA THR A 155 -23.08 -2.87 -16.70
C THR A 155 -23.02 -3.52 -15.34
N SER A 156 -21.85 -3.49 -14.72
CA SER A 156 -21.67 -3.91 -13.34
C SER A 156 -20.83 -2.88 -12.60
N GLN A 157 -21.21 -2.61 -11.36
CA GLN A 157 -20.53 -1.66 -10.50
C GLN A 157 -20.55 -2.19 -9.07
N SER A 158 -19.44 -2.04 -8.36
CA SER A 158 -19.26 -2.58 -7.02
C SER A 158 -18.52 -1.58 -6.15
N ARG A 159 -18.98 -1.45 -4.90
CA ARG A 159 -18.28 -0.66 -3.88
C ARG A 159 -17.30 -1.55 -3.14
N LEU A 160 -16.10 -1.03 -2.95
CA LEU A 160 -15.04 -1.65 -2.16
C LEU A 160 -14.96 -0.97 -0.80
N ALA A 161 -14.30 -1.63 0.16
CA ALA A 161 -13.92 -0.99 1.42
C ALA A 161 -13.13 0.29 1.17
N ASP A 162 -13.38 1.30 1.99
CA ASP A 162 -12.84 2.67 1.82
C ASP A 162 -11.32 2.67 1.70
N ASP A 163 -10.66 1.83 2.47
CA ASP A 163 -9.20 1.74 2.51
C ASP A 163 -8.56 0.94 1.37
N CYS A 164 -9.37 0.45 0.41
CA CYS A 164 -8.86 -0.10 -0.84
C CYS A 164 -8.10 0.95 -1.66
N SER A 165 -7.16 0.48 -2.48
CA SER A 165 -6.45 1.36 -3.42
C SER A 165 -7.15 1.39 -4.78
N VAL A 166 -6.93 2.46 -5.55
CA VAL A 166 -7.34 2.52 -6.97
C VAL A 166 -6.82 1.29 -7.72
N PHE A 167 -5.56 0.91 -7.52
CA PHE A 167 -4.99 -0.30 -8.11
C PHE A 167 -5.76 -1.60 -7.80
N GLN A 168 -6.33 -1.76 -6.59
CA GLN A 168 -7.19 -2.90 -6.29
C GLN A 168 -8.53 -2.82 -7.02
N ALA A 169 -9.13 -1.63 -7.09
CA ALA A 169 -10.36 -1.38 -7.83
C ALA A 169 -10.22 -1.74 -9.31
N GLU A 170 -9.12 -1.32 -9.93
CA GLU A 170 -8.77 -1.62 -11.32
C GLU A 170 -8.66 -3.12 -11.58
N LEU A 171 -7.93 -3.84 -10.72
CA LEU A 171 -7.84 -5.30 -10.81
C LEU A 171 -9.20 -5.98 -10.61
N LEU A 172 -10.03 -5.47 -9.69
CA LEU A 172 -11.36 -6.02 -9.45
C LEU A 172 -12.31 -5.76 -10.62
N ALA A 173 -12.24 -4.59 -11.27
CA ALA A 173 -13.00 -4.29 -12.47
C ALA A 173 -12.70 -5.31 -13.59
N ILE A 174 -11.41 -5.56 -13.86
CA ILE A 174 -10.96 -6.56 -14.83
C ILE A 174 -11.38 -7.97 -14.42
N PHE A 175 -11.27 -8.31 -13.13
CA PHE A 175 -11.68 -9.61 -12.60
C PHE A 175 -13.18 -9.85 -12.81
N SER A 176 -14.04 -8.91 -12.42
CA SER A 176 -15.48 -9.00 -12.61
C SER A 176 -15.89 -9.08 -14.08
N ALA A 177 -15.22 -8.32 -14.95
CA ALA A 177 -15.41 -8.42 -16.39
C ALA A 177 -15.06 -9.82 -16.91
N ALA A 178 -13.90 -10.37 -16.51
CA ALA A 178 -13.47 -11.69 -16.95
C ALA A 178 -14.41 -12.81 -16.43
N GLU A 179 -14.85 -12.75 -15.18
CA GLU A 179 -15.85 -13.70 -14.64
C GLU A 179 -17.18 -13.61 -15.40
N TRP A 180 -17.63 -12.40 -15.72
CA TRP A 180 -18.84 -12.21 -16.50
C TRP A 180 -18.71 -12.84 -17.89
N VAL A 181 -17.60 -12.61 -18.60
CA VAL A 181 -17.34 -13.20 -19.92
C VAL A 181 -17.43 -14.73 -19.89
N VAL A 182 -16.80 -15.36 -18.89
CA VAL A 182 -16.88 -16.81 -18.66
C VAL A 182 -18.31 -17.25 -18.39
N SER A 183 -19.05 -16.52 -17.55
CA SER A 183 -20.45 -16.84 -17.21
C SER A 183 -21.38 -16.78 -18.43
N GLN A 184 -21.12 -15.85 -19.35
CA GLN A 184 -21.89 -15.69 -20.58
C GLN A 184 -21.47 -16.67 -21.67
N ARG A 185 -20.37 -17.42 -21.48
CA ARG A 185 -19.75 -18.30 -22.50
C ARG A 185 -19.50 -17.57 -23.82
N ARG A 186 -18.95 -16.35 -23.73
CA ARG A 186 -18.63 -15.50 -24.89
C ARG A 186 -17.14 -15.25 -24.96
N SER A 187 -16.63 -15.02 -26.17
CA SER A 187 -15.29 -14.44 -26.37
C SER A 187 -15.40 -12.91 -26.42
N ALA A 188 -14.45 -12.21 -25.81
CA ALA A 188 -14.51 -10.77 -25.63
C ALA A 188 -13.14 -10.10 -25.53
N THR A 189 -13.10 -8.82 -25.87
CA THR A 189 -11.95 -7.94 -25.61
C THR A 189 -12.25 -7.07 -24.39
N ILE A 190 -11.43 -7.20 -23.34
CA ILE A 190 -11.47 -6.37 -22.13
C ILE A 190 -10.42 -5.26 -22.28
N ALA A 191 -10.87 -4.01 -22.25
CA ALA A 191 -10.07 -2.81 -22.33
C ALA A 191 -10.00 -2.13 -20.96
N SER A 192 -8.78 -1.82 -20.52
CA SER A 192 -8.50 -1.04 -19.31
C SER A 192 -7.48 0.04 -19.63
N ASP A 193 -7.61 1.22 -19.04
CA ASP A 193 -6.60 2.28 -19.14
C ASP A 193 -5.50 2.17 -18.06
N SER A 194 -5.66 1.26 -17.09
CA SER A 194 -4.70 1.01 -16.03
C SER A 194 -3.53 0.13 -16.48
N GLN A 195 -2.48 0.78 -17.02
CA GLN A 195 -1.22 0.09 -17.35
C GLN A 195 -0.64 -0.67 -16.16
N SER A 196 -0.85 -0.17 -14.93
CA SER A 196 -0.35 -0.81 -13.73
C SER A 196 -1.05 -2.16 -13.48
N ALA A 197 -2.36 -2.23 -13.65
CA ALA A 197 -3.14 -3.45 -13.50
C ALA A 197 -2.77 -4.47 -14.59
N ILE A 198 -2.73 -4.05 -15.86
CA ILE A 198 -2.33 -4.90 -16.99
C ILE A 198 -0.91 -5.45 -16.77
N LYS A 199 0.07 -4.60 -16.44
CA LYS A 199 1.44 -5.05 -16.15
C LYS A 199 1.49 -6.01 -14.97
N ALA A 200 0.66 -5.84 -13.95
CA ALA A 200 0.61 -6.78 -12.82
C ALA A 200 0.04 -8.15 -13.23
N ILE A 201 -0.94 -8.18 -14.13
CA ILE A 201 -1.55 -9.39 -14.70
C ILE A 201 -0.59 -10.08 -15.67
N GLU A 202 0.22 -9.34 -16.43
CA GLU A 202 1.27 -9.89 -17.30
C GLU A 202 2.52 -10.33 -16.53
N CYS A 203 2.85 -9.65 -15.41
CA CYS A 203 4.08 -9.86 -14.65
C CYS A 203 4.12 -11.24 -13.99
N ARG A 204 4.99 -12.10 -14.48
CA ARG A 204 5.12 -13.51 -14.08
C ARG A 204 5.36 -13.69 -12.59
N ASP A 205 6.22 -12.84 -12.03
CA ASP A 205 6.61 -12.86 -10.62
C ASP A 205 5.64 -12.10 -9.70
N SER A 206 4.53 -11.60 -10.26
CA SER A 206 3.48 -10.96 -9.48
C SER A 206 3.05 -11.87 -8.34
N SER A 207 3.02 -11.29 -7.14
CA SER A 207 2.54 -11.94 -5.94
C SER A 207 1.11 -11.54 -5.59
N ASN A 208 0.51 -10.64 -6.36
CA ASN A 208 -0.84 -10.15 -6.12
C ASN A 208 -1.87 -11.25 -6.44
N ALA A 209 -2.72 -11.54 -5.47
CA ALA A 209 -3.69 -12.63 -5.59
C ALA A 209 -4.74 -12.39 -6.67
N LEU A 210 -5.23 -11.16 -6.84
CA LEU A 210 -6.19 -10.81 -7.88
C LEU A 210 -5.56 -10.92 -9.27
N ALA A 211 -4.36 -10.35 -9.45
CA ALA A 211 -3.65 -10.44 -10.72
C ALA A 211 -3.41 -11.91 -11.17
N ILE A 212 -3.04 -12.80 -10.23
CA ILE A 212 -2.90 -14.24 -10.51
C ILE A 212 -4.24 -14.89 -10.85
N LYS A 213 -5.34 -14.55 -10.14
CA LYS A 213 -6.68 -15.07 -10.44
C LYS A 213 -7.15 -14.67 -11.84
N ILE A 214 -7.04 -13.39 -12.18
CA ILE A 214 -7.37 -12.86 -13.51
C ILE A 214 -6.56 -13.59 -14.56
N ARG A 215 -5.24 -13.68 -14.37
CA ARG A 215 -4.34 -14.41 -15.27
C ARG A 215 -4.83 -15.84 -15.53
N LYS A 216 -5.22 -16.57 -14.48
CA LYS A 216 -5.73 -17.93 -14.62
C LYS A 216 -6.99 -17.97 -15.47
N ILE A 217 -7.94 -17.08 -15.21
CA ILE A 217 -9.18 -16.97 -16.02
C ILE A 217 -8.84 -16.73 -17.49
N LEU A 218 -7.95 -15.78 -17.78
CA LEU A 218 -7.54 -15.47 -19.15
C LEU A 218 -6.82 -16.63 -19.85
N GLN A 219 -6.14 -17.51 -19.10
CA GLN A 219 -5.37 -18.64 -19.65
C GLN A 219 -6.17 -19.93 -19.82
N SER A 220 -7.05 -20.23 -18.86
CA SER A 220 -7.70 -21.53 -18.75
C SER A 220 -9.17 -21.51 -19.13
N SER A 221 -9.70 -20.35 -19.51
CA SER A 221 -11.06 -20.23 -20.04
C SER A 221 -11.14 -20.91 -21.41
N GLU A 222 -12.25 -21.63 -21.66
CA GLU A 222 -12.60 -22.10 -23.01
C GLU A 222 -12.87 -20.94 -23.97
N GLN A 223 -13.27 -19.80 -23.42
CA GLN A 223 -13.54 -18.59 -24.18
C GLN A 223 -12.27 -17.79 -24.43
N HIS A 224 -12.15 -17.21 -25.63
CA HIS A 224 -11.05 -16.34 -25.96
C HIS A 224 -11.27 -14.95 -25.34
N ILE A 225 -10.43 -14.59 -24.36
CA ILE A 225 -10.50 -13.32 -23.64
C ILE A 225 -9.20 -12.56 -23.85
N CYS A 226 -9.25 -11.45 -24.60
CA CYS A 226 -8.10 -10.59 -24.79
C CYS A 226 -8.13 -9.43 -23.79
N LEU A 227 -6.98 -9.12 -23.20
CA LEU A 227 -6.80 -7.96 -22.34
C LEU A 227 -5.97 -6.93 -23.10
N THR A 228 -6.49 -5.72 -23.25
CA THR A 228 -5.84 -4.65 -24.01
C THR A 228 -5.82 -3.33 -23.24
N TRP A 229 -4.84 -2.50 -23.56
CA TRP A 229 -4.72 -1.17 -22.99
C TRP A 229 -5.40 -0.13 -23.88
N VAL A 230 -6.17 0.77 -23.26
CA VAL A 230 -6.72 1.95 -23.92
C VAL A 230 -6.21 3.21 -23.22
N LYS A 231 -6.18 4.34 -23.93
CA LYS A 231 -5.73 5.59 -23.35
C LYS A 231 -6.86 6.22 -22.53
N ALA A 232 -6.56 6.62 -21.29
CA ALA A 232 -7.50 7.36 -20.45
C ALA A 232 -7.82 8.75 -21.03
N HIS A 233 -9.05 9.22 -20.82
CA HIS A 233 -9.49 10.60 -21.05
C HIS A 233 -9.26 11.14 -22.47
N VAL A 234 -9.47 10.28 -23.48
CA VAL A 234 -9.44 10.69 -24.89
C VAL A 234 -10.81 10.58 -25.56
N GLY A 235 -11.88 10.45 -24.77
CA GLY A 235 -13.25 10.42 -25.28
C GLY A 235 -13.67 9.08 -25.88
N ILE A 236 -13.04 7.97 -25.47
CA ILE A 236 -13.53 6.63 -25.81
C ILE A 236 -14.78 6.38 -24.98
N GLU A 237 -15.95 6.43 -25.63
CA GLU A 237 -17.27 6.35 -24.97
C GLU A 237 -17.36 5.24 -23.92
N GLY A 238 -16.90 4.03 -24.26
CA GLY A 238 -16.92 2.91 -23.33
C GLY A 238 -16.03 3.10 -22.09
N ASN A 239 -14.85 3.71 -22.25
CA ASN A 239 -13.94 3.99 -21.14
C ASN A 239 -14.51 5.09 -20.24
N GLU A 240 -15.01 6.18 -20.82
CA GLU A 240 -15.64 7.27 -20.05
C GLU A 240 -16.89 6.77 -19.29
N LYS A 241 -17.65 5.84 -19.90
CA LYS A 241 -18.79 5.21 -19.23
C LYS A 241 -18.35 4.33 -18.06
N ALA A 242 -17.30 3.53 -18.22
CA ALA A 242 -16.73 2.72 -17.14
C ALA A 242 -16.24 3.61 -15.98
N ASP A 243 -15.54 4.70 -16.27
CA ASP A 243 -15.08 5.68 -15.28
C ASP A 243 -16.24 6.35 -14.53
N SER A 244 -17.28 6.78 -15.25
CA SER A 244 -18.49 7.31 -14.61
C SER A 244 -19.13 6.30 -13.65
N LEU A 245 -19.27 5.04 -14.07
CA LEU A 245 -19.85 3.98 -13.23
C LEU A 245 -18.95 3.64 -12.03
N ALA A 246 -17.63 3.63 -12.19
CA ALA A 246 -16.70 3.40 -11.09
C ALA A 246 -16.78 4.51 -10.03
N LYS A 247 -16.95 5.76 -10.48
CA LYS A 247 -17.20 6.92 -9.60
C LYS A 247 -18.56 6.83 -8.91
N GLU A 248 -19.61 6.41 -9.61
CA GLU A 248 -20.94 6.17 -9.03
C GLU A 248 -20.91 5.04 -7.99
N ALA A 249 -20.16 3.96 -8.25
CA ALA A 249 -19.95 2.88 -7.31
C ALA A 249 -19.41 3.34 -5.94
N THR A 250 -18.60 4.41 -5.90
CA THR A 250 -18.11 4.97 -4.62
C THR A 250 -19.23 5.46 -3.70
N LYS A 251 -20.43 5.70 -4.24
CA LYS A 251 -21.59 6.21 -3.51
C LYS A 251 -22.53 5.12 -3.01
N LEU A 252 -22.38 3.88 -3.47
CA LEU A 252 -23.22 2.76 -3.03
C LEU A 252 -23.01 2.46 -1.54
N GLU A 253 -24.08 2.06 -0.85
CA GLU A 253 -24.02 1.77 0.59
C GLU A 253 -23.38 0.41 0.89
N SER A 254 -23.65 -0.60 0.07
CA SER A 254 -23.21 -1.97 0.31
C SER A 254 -21.77 -2.21 -0.18
N ILE A 255 -20.89 -2.68 0.72
CA ILE A 255 -19.52 -3.06 0.37
C ILE A 255 -19.51 -4.49 -0.17
N SER A 256 -19.03 -4.69 -1.39
CA SER A 256 -18.90 -6.00 -2.04
C SER A 256 -17.53 -6.65 -1.86
N PHE A 257 -16.51 -5.87 -1.44
CA PHE A 257 -15.15 -6.37 -1.25
C PHE A 257 -14.47 -5.66 -0.08
N GLU A 258 -14.12 -6.44 0.95
CA GLU A 258 -13.63 -5.93 2.23
C GLU A 258 -12.11 -5.99 2.42
N MET A 259 -11.37 -6.69 1.55
CA MET A 259 -9.95 -6.95 1.76
C MET A 259 -9.05 -5.77 1.33
N ILE A 260 -8.48 -5.05 2.29
CA ILE A 260 -7.64 -3.87 2.00
C ILE A 260 -6.15 -4.23 1.79
N PRO A 261 -5.31 -3.34 1.22
CA PRO A 261 -3.90 -3.62 0.99
C PRO A 261 -3.10 -3.75 2.29
N LEU A 262 -2.11 -4.63 2.34
CA LEU A 262 -1.16 -4.66 3.46
C LEU A 262 -0.41 -3.32 3.65
N SER A 263 -0.17 -2.58 2.57
CA SER A 263 0.45 -1.25 2.66
C SER A 263 -0.39 -0.27 3.47
N HIS A 264 -1.72 -0.42 3.46
CA HIS A 264 -2.60 0.37 4.31
C HIS A 264 -2.35 0.07 5.80
N GLY A 265 -2.33 -1.21 6.20
CA GLY A 265 -2.01 -1.60 7.58
C GLY A 265 -0.63 -1.13 8.03
N ILE A 266 0.38 -1.21 7.14
CA ILE A 266 1.73 -0.67 7.43
C ILE A 266 1.69 0.85 7.65
N ARG A 267 0.85 1.58 6.90
CA ARG A 267 0.66 3.02 7.07
C ARG A 267 -0.01 3.36 8.41
N ILE A 268 -1.02 2.59 8.83
CA ILE A 268 -1.63 2.74 10.17
C ILE A 268 -0.57 2.56 11.26
N LEU A 269 0.21 1.47 11.22
CA LEU A 269 1.28 1.23 12.20
C LEU A 269 2.30 2.37 12.22
N ARG A 270 2.61 2.95 11.05
CA ARG A 270 3.52 4.09 10.95
C ARG A 270 2.92 5.35 11.57
N ALA A 271 1.63 5.60 11.36
CA ALA A 271 0.91 6.71 11.96
C ALA A 271 0.87 6.57 13.49
N GLN A 272 0.54 5.38 14.00
CA GLN A 272 0.54 5.09 15.45
C GLN A 272 1.90 5.37 16.10
N LEU A 273 3.00 4.94 15.47
CA LEU A 273 4.35 5.25 15.97
C LEU A 273 4.57 6.76 16.11
N ILE A 274 4.16 7.53 15.10
CA ILE A 274 4.34 9.00 15.09
C ILE A 274 3.45 9.64 16.16
N GLU A 275 2.22 9.18 16.31
CA GLU A 275 1.27 9.67 17.31
C GLU A 275 1.78 9.43 18.74
N VAL A 276 2.20 8.21 19.04
CA VAL A 276 2.80 7.86 20.34
C VAL A 276 4.06 8.70 20.57
N TRP A 277 4.89 8.90 19.54
CA TRP A 277 6.09 9.71 19.69
C TRP A 277 5.79 11.19 19.97
N ASN A 278 4.82 11.77 19.27
CA ASN A 278 4.37 13.14 19.54
C ASN A 278 3.81 13.27 20.96
N ALA A 279 3.02 12.31 21.44
CA ALA A 279 2.49 12.32 22.80
C ALA A 279 3.61 12.23 23.85
N GLN A 280 4.62 11.37 23.63
CA GLN A 280 5.80 11.29 24.49
C GLN A 280 6.60 12.60 24.48
N TRP A 281 6.77 13.24 23.33
CA TRP A 281 7.47 14.53 23.23
C TRP A 281 6.75 15.66 23.96
N HIS A 282 5.42 15.71 23.87
CA HIS A 282 4.61 16.69 24.59
C HIS A 282 4.66 16.48 26.11
N THR A 283 4.82 15.24 26.58
CA THR A 283 4.83 14.92 28.02
C THR A 283 6.25 14.82 28.61
N ALA A 284 7.31 14.80 27.80
CA ALA A 284 8.69 14.64 28.27
C ALA A 284 9.22 15.79 29.12
N ASP A 285 9.61 15.53 30.37
CA ASP A 285 10.12 16.55 31.31
C ASP A 285 11.42 17.22 30.88
N LYS A 286 12.21 16.55 30.04
CA LYS A 286 13.48 17.04 29.51
C LYS A 286 13.31 17.55 28.08
N GLY A 287 14.10 18.56 27.71
CA GLY A 287 14.05 19.13 26.35
C GLY A 287 12.93 20.16 26.13
N ARG A 288 12.29 20.66 27.21
CA ARG A 288 11.17 21.62 27.14
C ARG A 288 11.48 22.90 26.36
N ILE A 289 12.72 23.40 26.43
CA ILE A 289 13.14 24.57 25.64
C ILE A 289 13.03 24.24 24.14
N THR A 290 13.52 23.07 23.73
CA THR A 290 13.39 22.60 22.35
C THR A 290 11.93 22.37 21.97
N ALA A 291 11.09 21.83 22.87
CA ALA A 291 9.67 21.61 22.62
C ALA A 291 8.88 22.91 22.37
N ARG A 292 9.33 24.04 22.95
CA ARG A 292 8.74 25.37 22.66
C ARG A 292 9.00 25.83 21.22
N ILE A 293 10.11 25.39 20.61
CA ILE A 293 10.50 25.75 19.25
C ILE A 293 9.97 24.71 18.24
N ILE A 294 10.06 23.44 18.61
CA ILE A 294 9.64 22.28 17.81
C ILE A 294 8.50 21.58 18.55
N SER A 295 7.27 21.95 18.22
CA SER A 295 6.08 21.39 18.86
C SER A 295 5.82 19.93 18.45
N LEU A 296 6.21 19.52 17.24
CA LEU A 296 6.03 18.16 16.73
C LEU A 296 7.34 17.40 16.69
N ALA A 297 7.33 16.17 17.20
CA ALA A 297 8.50 15.32 17.35
C ALA A 297 9.08 14.83 16.00
N ARG A 298 8.28 14.94 14.93
CA ARG A 298 8.70 14.66 13.56
C ARG A 298 8.55 15.89 12.67
N LEU A 299 9.67 16.33 12.11
CA LEU A 299 9.71 17.46 11.20
C LEU A 299 9.40 16.97 9.78
N ASN A 300 8.22 17.28 9.25
CA ASN A 300 7.97 17.17 7.81
C ASN A 300 8.92 18.13 7.06
N GLY A 301 9.25 17.81 5.81
CA GLY A 301 10.29 18.51 5.02
C GLY A 301 10.21 20.05 5.02
N ASN A 302 9.02 20.62 5.23
CA ASN A 302 8.81 22.07 5.30
C ASN A 302 9.25 22.73 6.63
N ASN A 303 9.43 21.97 7.73
CA ASN A 303 9.76 22.52 9.05
C ASN A 303 11.25 22.45 9.41
N LEU A 304 12.08 21.73 8.64
CA LEU A 304 13.52 21.60 8.89
C LEU A 304 14.30 22.92 8.67
N GLN A 305 13.82 23.82 7.81
CA GLN A 305 14.49 25.10 7.55
C GLN A 305 14.24 26.16 8.64
N LYS A 306 13.19 26.01 9.46
CA LYS A 306 12.90 26.94 10.57
C LYS A 306 13.60 26.56 11.88
N ALA A 307 13.98 25.29 12.06
CA ALA A 307 14.63 24.82 13.28
C ALA A 307 16.17 24.96 13.26
N LEU A 308 16.77 25.27 12.11
CA LEU A 308 18.22 25.39 11.90
C LEU A 308 18.69 26.83 11.61
N LYS A 309 17.86 27.82 11.90
CA LYS A 309 18.22 29.25 11.96
C LYS A 309 17.98 29.74 13.37
#